data_AF-A0A9P4XNG2-F1
#
_entry.id   AF-A0A9P4XNG2-F1
#
_cell.length_a   1.000
_cell.length_b   1.000
_cell.length_c   1.000
_cell.angle_alpha   90.00
_cell.angle_beta   90.00
_cell.angle_gamma   90.00
#
_symmetry.space_group_name_H-M   'P 1'
#
loop_
_entity.id
_entity.type
_entity.pdbx_description
1 polymer ?
#
loop_
_entity_poly.entity_id
_entity_poly.type
_entity_poly.pdbx_seq_one_letter_code
_entity_poly.pdbx_strand_id
1 'polypeptide(L)'
;MGQFLSCIFRRTPPPLPPLLQLPAEILLLIASRLSSSPESLIALSLTCKTLFSFFDRDALKLCDQSRKDLLLLLEKDLGDRFFYCPTCRNLHRFPKPWHLADLFQYSHCSSCKRYHYCNIFTPNDASSYKLIYIHARLVMNRHFYGSPKGLPLESIAFPAIARNEPDEPFWQETPSARIIGDELFLCITHSLAGRGTTLRDIIDRGWSGICNHLAGDRFRSMPELLEPGEYESNELLLFEDCHNGPGSCNVCLTDYITTVERAEVHERIQDRLGQERPLVDGWSITITAYHQVGQCRDPEDWKWARFIEYPPYRFLLQGPFKERDMALHPPGAIRERWETGGLSV
;
A
#
# COMPACT_ATOMS: atom_id res chain seq x y z
N MET A 1 6.33 32.78 -26.12
CA MET A 1 6.38 33.01 -27.59
C MET A 1 5.77 31.83 -28.33
N GLY A 2 4.43 31.71 -28.35
CA GLY A 2 3.74 30.55 -28.93
C GLY A 2 2.29 30.81 -29.36
N GLN A 3 1.93 32.05 -29.67
CA GLN A 3 0.57 32.43 -30.07
C GLN A 3 0.49 33.13 -31.43
N PHE A 4 1.60 33.22 -32.19
CA PHE A 4 1.65 34.03 -33.41
C PHE A 4 1.58 33.26 -34.74
N LEU A 5 1.42 31.93 -34.73
CA LEU A 5 1.41 31.12 -35.97
C LEU A 5 0.10 30.40 -36.28
N SER A 6 -1.00 30.67 -35.55
CA SER A 6 -2.31 30.08 -35.86
C SER A 6 -3.13 30.84 -36.91
N CYS A 7 -2.67 32.01 -37.39
CA CYS A 7 -3.49 32.87 -38.26
C CYS A 7 -3.35 32.60 -39.77
N ILE A 8 -2.47 31.69 -40.23
CA ILE A 8 -2.18 31.53 -41.67
C ILE A 8 -2.92 30.35 -42.33
N PHE A 9 -3.50 29.42 -41.56
CA PHE A 9 -4.38 28.39 -42.10
C PHE A 9 -5.80 28.61 -41.61
N ARG A 10 -6.69 29.15 -42.46
CA ARG A 10 -8.15 29.10 -42.29
C ARG A 10 -8.60 27.64 -42.29
N ARG A 11 -8.39 26.94 -41.18
CA ARG A 11 -9.16 25.75 -40.84
C ARG A 11 -10.53 26.26 -40.39
N THR A 12 -11.58 25.83 -41.07
CA THR A 12 -12.95 25.94 -40.56
C THR A 12 -12.95 25.55 -39.08
N PRO A 13 -13.54 26.36 -38.19
CA PRO A 13 -13.56 26.03 -36.77
C PRO A 13 -14.19 24.64 -36.62
N PRO A 14 -13.63 23.79 -35.74
CA PRO A 14 -14.21 22.47 -35.49
C PRO A 14 -15.69 22.63 -35.13
N PRO A 15 -16.58 21.75 -35.60
CA PRO A 15 -17.99 21.82 -35.27
C PRO A 15 -18.16 21.83 -33.75
N LEU A 16 -19.11 22.62 -33.27
CA LEU A 16 -19.40 22.69 -31.83
C LEU A 16 -19.74 21.29 -31.30
N PRO A 17 -19.28 20.91 -30.10
CA PRO A 17 -19.69 19.67 -29.46
C PRO A 17 -21.22 19.55 -29.42
N PRO A 18 -21.81 18.35 -29.62
CA PRO A 18 -23.26 18.17 -29.70
C PRO A 18 -24.03 18.76 -28.52
N LEU A 19 -23.46 18.68 -27.31
CA LEU A 19 -24.04 19.24 -26.10
C LEU A 19 -24.21 20.76 -26.17
N LEU A 20 -23.27 21.48 -26.80
CA LEU A 20 -23.33 22.94 -26.95
C LEU A 20 -24.24 23.40 -28.10
N GLN A 21 -24.76 22.46 -28.90
CA GLN A 21 -25.78 22.75 -29.93
C GLN A 21 -27.20 22.69 -29.36
N LEU A 22 -27.37 22.23 -28.12
CA LEU A 22 -28.67 22.16 -27.48
C LEU A 22 -29.17 23.56 -27.10
N PRO A 23 -30.49 23.82 -27.16
CA PRO A 23 -31.08 25.03 -26.62
C PRO A 23 -30.78 25.20 -25.13
N ALA A 24 -30.70 26.45 -24.67
CA ALA A 24 -30.39 26.79 -23.28
C ALA A 24 -31.37 26.13 -22.29
N GLU A 25 -32.63 25.99 -22.66
CA GLU A 25 -33.69 25.36 -21.87
C GLU A 25 -33.38 23.88 -21.60
N ILE A 26 -32.83 23.17 -22.59
CA ILE A 26 -32.43 21.77 -22.44
C ILE A 26 -31.20 21.67 -21.53
N LEU A 27 -30.24 22.59 -21.66
CA LEU A 27 -29.08 22.66 -20.77
C LEU A 27 -29.49 22.94 -19.31
N LEU A 28 -30.47 23.83 -19.08
CA LEU A 28 -31.05 24.08 -17.76
C LEU A 28 -31.82 22.87 -17.23
N LEU A 29 -32.49 22.12 -18.10
CA LEU A 29 -33.17 20.90 -17.69
C LEU A 29 -32.17 19.82 -17.27
N ILE A 30 -31.08 19.63 -18.01
CA ILE A 30 -29.96 18.75 -17.61
C ILE A 30 -29.40 19.22 -16.26
N ALA A 31 -29.13 20.51 -16.11
CA ALA A 31 -28.59 21.08 -14.88
C ALA A 31 -29.52 20.89 -13.67
N SER A 32 -30.84 21.08 -13.85
CA SER A 32 -31.81 20.83 -12.79
C SER A 32 -31.86 19.35 -12.39
N ARG A 33 -31.65 18.42 -13.32
CA ARG A 33 -31.51 16.98 -13.00
C ARG A 33 -30.21 16.67 -12.26
N LEU A 34 -29.15 17.45 -12.47
CA LEU A 34 -27.88 17.33 -11.76
C LEU A 34 -27.86 18.10 -10.42
N SER A 35 -28.89 18.90 -10.11
CA SER A 35 -28.92 19.73 -8.89
C SER A 35 -28.81 18.93 -7.58
N SER A 36 -29.20 17.65 -7.59
CA SER A 36 -29.02 16.74 -6.46
C SER A 36 -27.56 16.27 -6.26
N SER A 37 -26.68 16.53 -7.22
CA SER A 37 -25.26 16.19 -7.23
C SER A 37 -24.44 17.42 -7.69
N PRO A 38 -24.19 18.38 -6.78
CA PRO A 38 -23.52 19.63 -7.12
C PRO A 38 -22.12 19.42 -7.70
N GLU A 39 -21.42 18.35 -7.31
CA GLU A 39 -20.17 17.91 -7.91
C GLU A 39 -20.28 17.56 -9.39
N SER A 40 -21.37 16.90 -9.82
CA SER A 40 -21.62 16.57 -11.22
C SER A 40 -21.92 17.83 -12.05
N LEU A 41 -22.66 18.77 -11.47
CA LEU A 41 -22.94 20.05 -12.10
C LEU A 41 -21.67 20.87 -12.31
N ILE A 42 -20.76 20.88 -11.32
CA ILE A 42 -19.46 21.54 -11.47
C ILE A 42 -18.56 20.80 -12.44
N ALA A 43 -18.51 19.47 -12.41
CA ALA A 43 -17.76 18.71 -13.41
C ALA A 43 -18.21 19.08 -14.83
N LEU A 44 -19.53 19.19 -15.05
CA LEU A 44 -20.11 19.65 -16.32
C LEU A 44 -19.67 21.09 -16.65
N SER A 45 -19.74 22.01 -15.69
CA SER A 45 -19.35 23.41 -15.89
C SER A 45 -17.87 23.56 -16.26
N LEU A 46 -17.00 22.70 -15.72
CA LEU A 46 -15.56 22.71 -15.98
C LEU A 46 -15.15 22.16 -17.36
N THR A 47 -16.07 21.56 -18.11
CA THR A 47 -15.74 20.99 -19.44
C THR A 47 -15.43 22.04 -20.50
N CYS A 48 -16.08 23.21 -20.45
CA CYS A 48 -15.81 24.30 -21.40
C CYS A 48 -16.19 25.68 -20.87
N LYS A 49 -15.62 26.73 -21.47
CA LYS A 49 -15.88 28.13 -21.06
C LYS A 49 -17.36 28.52 -21.15
N THR A 50 -18.09 28.02 -22.16
CA THR A 50 -19.51 28.32 -22.36
C THR A 50 -20.35 27.77 -21.21
N LEU A 51 -20.18 26.50 -20.86
CA LEU A 51 -20.89 25.88 -19.74
C LEU A 51 -20.46 26.50 -18.41
N PHE A 52 -19.17 26.81 -18.25
CA PHE A 52 -18.68 27.52 -17.07
C PHE A 52 -19.34 28.90 -16.89
N SER A 53 -19.56 29.65 -17.98
CA SER A 53 -20.27 30.93 -17.91
C SER A 53 -21.78 30.79 -17.76
N PHE A 54 -22.34 29.64 -18.15
CA PHE A 54 -23.77 29.37 -18.11
C PHE A 54 -24.25 29.04 -16.69
N PHE A 55 -23.40 28.40 -15.89
CA PHE A 55 -23.70 28.07 -14.50
C PHE A 55 -23.23 29.19 -13.55
N ASP A 56 -24.14 29.66 -12.70
CA ASP A 56 -23.87 30.71 -11.73
C ASP A 56 -22.76 30.30 -10.76
N ARG A 57 -21.75 31.16 -10.58
CA ARG A 57 -20.60 30.92 -9.70
C ARG A 57 -21.00 30.85 -8.23
N ASP A 58 -22.03 31.60 -7.83
CA ASP A 58 -22.46 31.66 -6.43
C ASP A 58 -23.23 30.40 -5.99
N ALA A 59 -23.76 29.65 -6.96
CA ALA A 59 -24.36 28.33 -6.74
C ALA A 59 -23.32 27.21 -6.52
N LEU A 60 -22.01 27.47 -6.71
CA LEU A 60 -20.95 26.45 -6.69
C LEU A 60 -20.18 26.35 -5.37
N LYS A 61 -20.71 26.91 -4.28
CA LYS A 61 -20.15 26.65 -2.92
C LYS A 61 -20.38 25.20 -2.54
N LEU A 62 -19.41 24.35 -2.88
CA LEU A 62 -19.42 22.95 -2.47
C LEU A 62 -19.18 22.83 -0.97
N CYS A 63 -19.99 21.98 -0.33
CA CYS A 63 -19.63 21.45 0.97
C CYS A 63 -18.39 20.55 0.85
N ASP A 64 -17.76 20.24 1.98
CA ASP A 64 -16.55 19.42 2.03
C ASP A 64 -16.72 18.06 1.33
N GLN A 65 -17.88 17.44 1.49
CA GLN A 65 -18.19 16.14 0.89
C GLN A 65 -18.30 16.25 -0.64
N SER A 66 -19.11 17.17 -1.16
CA SER A 66 -19.22 17.37 -2.61
C SER A 66 -17.89 17.83 -3.23
N ARG A 67 -17.05 18.55 -2.50
CA ARG A 67 -15.68 18.84 -2.95
C ARG A 67 -14.84 17.58 -3.05
N LYS A 68 -14.88 16.68 -2.07
CA LYS A 68 -14.21 15.36 -2.15
C LYS A 68 -14.70 14.60 -3.38
N ASP A 69 -16.02 14.51 -3.56
CA ASP A 69 -16.61 13.75 -4.66
C ASP A 69 -16.27 14.33 -6.04
N LEU A 70 -16.26 15.67 -6.18
CA LEU A 70 -15.77 16.33 -7.39
C LEU A 70 -14.30 15.97 -7.68
N LEU A 71 -13.42 16.03 -6.67
CA LEU A 71 -12.00 15.73 -6.87
C LEU A 71 -11.78 14.26 -7.23
N LEU A 72 -12.60 13.35 -6.71
CA LEU A 72 -12.59 11.93 -7.08
C LEU A 72 -13.05 11.70 -8.53
N LEU A 73 -14.07 12.43 -8.98
CA LEU A 73 -14.49 12.41 -10.40
C LEU A 73 -13.36 12.93 -11.31
N LEU A 74 -12.72 14.03 -10.93
CA LEU A 74 -11.59 14.58 -11.66
C LEU A 74 -10.37 13.64 -11.65
N GLU A 75 -10.06 12.97 -10.54
CA GLU A 75 -9.03 11.92 -10.48
C GLU A 75 -9.35 10.77 -11.44
N LYS A 76 -10.62 10.34 -11.50
CA LYS A 76 -11.03 9.28 -12.44
C LYS A 76 -10.76 9.66 -13.89
N ASP A 77 -10.98 10.91 -14.29
CA ASP A 77 -10.82 11.32 -15.69
C ASP A 77 -9.40 11.79 -16.02
N LEU A 78 -8.70 12.40 -15.07
CA LEU A 78 -7.36 12.97 -15.21
C LEU A 78 -6.29 12.13 -14.48
N GLY A 79 -6.60 10.88 -14.15
CA GLY A 79 -5.76 9.96 -13.37
C GLY A 79 -4.41 9.62 -13.99
N ASP A 80 -4.20 10.02 -15.25
CA ASP A 80 -2.93 9.91 -15.96
C ASP A 80 -1.90 10.99 -15.56
N ARG A 81 -2.39 12.06 -14.93
CA ARG A 81 -1.64 13.27 -14.58
C ARG A 81 -1.92 13.76 -13.16
N PHE A 82 -3.01 13.37 -12.54
CA PHE A 82 -3.39 13.83 -11.21
C PHE A 82 -3.91 12.70 -10.34
N PHE A 83 -3.73 12.83 -9.03
CA PHE A 83 -4.32 11.94 -8.04
C PHE A 83 -4.89 12.72 -6.86
N TYR A 84 -5.92 12.18 -6.24
CA TYR A 84 -6.56 12.79 -5.08
C TYR A 84 -5.80 12.41 -3.80
N CYS A 85 -5.40 13.42 -3.02
CA CYS A 85 -4.87 13.20 -1.67
C CYS A 85 -5.97 13.39 -0.61
N PRO A 86 -6.30 12.35 0.17
CA PRO A 86 -7.31 12.44 1.21
C PRO A 86 -6.88 13.37 2.36
N THR A 87 -5.59 13.55 2.60
CA THR A 87 -5.06 14.36 3.71
C THR A 87 -5.29 15.85 3.51
N CYS A 88 -4.90 16.42 2.36
CA CYS A 88 -5.08 17.86 2.08
C CYS A 88 -6.32 18.16 1.23
N ARG A 89 -7.02 17.13 0.74
CA ARG A 89 -8.21 17.24 -0.12
C ARG A 89 -7.93 18.07 -1.38
N ASN A 90 -6.81 17.80 -2.05
CA ASN A 90 -6.44 18.41 -3.32
C ASN A 90 -6.01 17.35 -4.34
N LEU A 91 -6.00 17.74 -5.61
CA LEU A 91 -5.37 16.98 -6.68
C LEU A 91 -3.90 17.34 -6.76
N HIS A 92 -3.04 16.34 -6.61
CA HIS A 92 -1.61 16.50 -6.85
C HIS A 92 -1.26 15.97 -8.22
N ARG A 93 -0.23 16.56 -8.83
CA ARG A 93 0.30 16.06 -10.09
C ARG A 93 0.94 14.70 -9.84
N PHE A 94 0.70 13.78 -10.78
CA PHE A 94 1.37 12.51 -10.90
C PHE A 94 2.73 12.75 -11.57
N PRO A 95 3.87 12.77 -10.84
CA PRO A 95 5.19 12.82 -11.47
C PRO A 95 5.37 11.59 -12.36
N LYS A 96 6.13 11.69 -13.45
CA LYS A 96 6.59 10.54 -14.23
C LYS A 96 8.12 10.66 -14.31
N PRO A 97 8.90 9.62 -13.98
CA PRO A 97 8.54 8.30 -13.46
C PRO A 97 8.40 8.26 -11.92
N TRP A 98 7.49 7.44 -11.38
CA TRP A 98 7.43 7.17 -9.92
C TRP A 98 8.41 6.06 -9.56
N HIS A 99 9.45 6.40 -8.81
CA HIS A 99 10.12 5.44 -7.94
C HIS A 99 9.53 5.57 -6.53
N LEU A 100 9.40 4.48 -5.78
CA LEU A 100 8.79 4.54 -4.44
C LEU A 100 9.59 5.41 -3.45
N ALA A 101 10.90 5.54 -3.68
CA ALA A 101 11.81 6.34 -2.87
C ALA A 101 11.51 7.85 -2.91
N ASP A 102 10.79 8.29 -3.93
CA ASP A 102 10.72 9.69 -4.33
C ASP A 102 9.56 10.46 -3.69
N LEU A 103 8.56 9.77 -3.16
CA LEU A 103 7.34 10.37 -2.61
C LEU A 103 7.51 11.40 -1.50
N PHE A 104 8.51 11.22 -0.63
CA PHE A 104 8.80 12.19 0.43
C PHE A 104 9.28 13.53 -0.13
N GLN A 105 9.70 13.56 -1.40
CA GLN A 105 10.06 14.78 -2.12
C GLN A 105 8.83 15.45 -2.76
N TYR A 106 7.76 14.69 -3.03
CA TYR A 106 6.56 15.17 -3.73
C TYR A 106 5.38 15.53 -2.82
N SER A 107 5.52 15.40 -1.50
CA SER A 107 4.53 15.94 -0.55
C SER A 107 4.53 17.47 -0.64
N HIS A 108 3.64 18.01 -1.47
CA HIS A 108 3.55 19.44 -1.78
C HIS A 108 3.14 20.31 -0.57
N CYS A 109 2.71 19.70 0.54
CA CYS A 109 2.53 20.41 1.81
C CYS A 109 3.07 19.60 3.00
N SER A 110 3.46 20.32 4.06
CA SER A 110 4.03 19.76 5.28
C SER A 110 3.09 18.80 6.00
N SER A 111 1.78 19.06 5.97
CA SER A 111 0.77 18.18 6.59
C SER A 111 0.65 16.83 5.88
N CYS A 112 0.69 16.80 4.54
CA CYS A 112 0.72 15.53 3.78
C CYS A 112 1.98 14.73 4.09
N LYS A 113 3.14 15.40 4.16
CA LYS A 113 4.41 14.73 4.47
C LYS A 113 4.35 14.02 5.82
N ARG A 114 3.88 14.73 6.86
CA ARG A 114 3.73 14.17 8.20
C ARG A 114 2.76 13.00 8.21
N TYR A 115 1.60 13.16 7.56
CA TYR A 115 0.60 12.10 7.47
C TYR A 115 1.18 10.84 6.82
N HIS A 116 1.79 10.95 5.63
CA HIS A 116 2.37 9.80 4.94
C HIS A 116 3.53 9.15 5.70
N TYR A 117 4.33 9.95 6.41
CA TYR A 117 5.40 9.43 7.26
C TYR A 117 4.86 8.62 8.44
N CYS A 118 3.78 9.08 9.07
CA CYS A 118 3.15 8.37 10.18
C CYS A 118 2.26 7.20 9.75
N ASN A 119 1.90 7.12 8.46
CA ASN A 119 0.94 6.14 7.93
C ASN A 119 1.58 5.29 6.82
N ILE A 120 2.75 4.75 7.13
CA ILE A 120 3.54 3.88 6.25
C ILE A 120 3.52 2.47 6.80
N PHE A 121 3.24 1.51 5.93
CA PHE A 121 3.49 0.12 6.24
C PHE A 121 4.97 -0.19 6.03
N THR A 122 5.58 -0.73 7.08
CA THR A 122 6.90 -1.36 7.12
C THR A 122 6.70 -2.69 7.87
N PRO A 123 7.13 -3.84 7.33
CA PRO A 123 6.98 -5.12 8.03
C PRO A 123 7.63 -5.09 9.42
N ASN A 124 8.79 -4.45 9.51
CA ASN A 124 9.55 -4.12 10.72
C ASN A 124 10.31 -2.80 10.52
N ASP A 125 10.83 -2.21 11.60
CA ASP A 125 11.51 -0.91 11.56
C ASP A 125 12.83 -0.90 10.77
N ALA A 126 13.45 -2.07 10.61
CA ALA A 126 14.70 -2.25 9.88
C ALA A 126 14.49 -2.43 8.36
N SER A 127 13.26 -2.70 7.93
CA SER A 127 12.92 -2.98 6.54
C SER A 127 13.05 -1.73 5.66
N SER A 128 13.68 -1.90 4.51
CA SER A 128 13.66 -0.89 3.45
C SER A 128 12.35 -0.90 2.66
N TYR A 129 11.50 -1.93 2.82
CA TYR A 129 10.20 -2.01 2.17
C TYR A 129 9.23 -1.02 2.82
N LYS A 130 8.61 -0.19 1.97
CA LYS A 130 7.77 0.92 2.41
C LYS A 130 6.56 1.02 1.50
N LEU A 131 5.38 0.79 2.05
CA LEU A 131 4.11 0.94 1.35
C LEU A 131 3.26 2.02 2.03
N ILE A 132 3.00 3.12 1.32
CA ILE A 132 2.07 4.15 1.79
C ILE A 132 0.72 4.04 1.09
N TYR A 133 -0.31 4.64 1.70
CA TYR A 133 -1.68 4.59 1.18
C TYR A 133 -1.81 5.05 -0.28
N ILE A 134 -1.07 6.09 -0.67
CA ILE A 134 -1.13 6.63 -2.03
C ILE A 134 -0.63 5.61 -3.06
N HIS A 135 0.38 4.80 -2.75
CA HIS A 135 0.81 3.72 -3.65
C HIS A 135 -0.30 2.69 -3.86
N ALA A 136 -0.86 2.20 -2.76
CA ALA A 136 -1.93 1.22 -2.79
C ALA A 136 -3.15 1.76 -3.54
N ARG A 137 -3.56 3.01 -3.27
CA ARG A 137 -4.63 3.70 -4.01
C ARG A 137 -4.35 3.80 -5.50
N LEU A 138 -3.14 4.18 -5.90
CA LEU A 138 -2.78 4.35 -7.30
C LEU A 138 -2.73 3.01 -8.05
N VAL A 139 -2.29 1.93 -7.41
CA VAL A 139 -2.41 0.58 -7.95
C VAL A 139 -3.89 0.23 -8.18
N MET A 140 -4.74 0.52 -7.20
CA MET A 140 -6.18 0.27 -7.31
C MET A 140 -6.86 1.21 -8.33
N ASN A 141 -6.43 2.46 -8.50
CA ASN A 141 -6.93 3.35 -9.56
C ASN A 141 -6.64 2.75 -10.95
N ARG A 142 -5.46 2.16 -11.15
CA ARG A 142 -5.13 1.49 -12.41
C ARG A 142 -6.01 0.28 -12.66
N HIS A 143 -6.30 -0.50 -11.62
CA HIS A 143 -7.24 -1.63 -11.69
C HIS A 143 -8.65 -1.17 -12.10
N PHE A 144 -9.19 -0.15 -11.42
CA PHE A 144 -10.57 0.30 -11.66
C PHE A 144 -10.75 1.13 -12.93
N TYR A 145 -9.73 1.90 -13.34
CA TYR A 145 -9.87 2.89 -14.42
C TYR A 145 -8.98 2.61 -15.63
N GLY A 146 -8.12 1.60 -15.56
CA GLY A 146 -7.25 1.15 -16.65
C GLY A 146 -5.81 1.67 -16.56
N SER A 147 -4.95 1.10 -17.41
CA SER A 147 -3.49 1.29 -17.44
C SER A 147 -2.99 2.73 -17.24
N PRO A 148 -3.49 3.76 -17.95
CA PRO A 148 -2.93 5.10 -17.81
C PRO A 148 -3.21 5.76 -16.45
N LYS A 149 -4.16 5.25 -15.66
CA LYS A 149 -4.72 5.94 -14.49
C LYS A 149 -4.20 5.38 -13.16
N GLY A 150 -2.90 5.20 -13.04
CA GLY A 150 -2.31 4.76 -11.77
C GLY A 150 -0.99 4.03 -11.93
N LEU A 151 -0.64 3.25 -10.91
CA LEU A 151 0.61 2.51 -10.86
C LEU A 151 0.41 1.04 -11.25
N PRO A 152 1.34 0.44 -12.00
CA PRO A 152 1.33 -1.00 -12.25
C PRO A 152 1.56 -1.76 -10.94
N LEU A 153 1.02 -2.97 -10.82
CA LEU A 153 1.08 -3.76 -9.59
C LEU A 153 2.53 -4.09 -9.19
N GLU A 154 3.39 -4.26 -10.19
CA GLU A 154 4.82 -4.50 -10.07
C GLU A 154 5.54 -3.34 -9.38
N SER A 155 4.97 -2.14 -9.37
CA SER A 155 5.60 -0.99 -8.71
C SER A 155 5.69 -1.13 -7.21
N ILE A 156 4.87 -1.98 -6.59
CA ILE A 156 4.88 -2.25 -5.14
C ILE A 156 5.47 -3.63 -4.79
N ALA A 157 5.91 -4.40 -5.79
CA ALA A 157 6.47 -5.74 -5.67
C ALA A 157 7.98 -5.73 -5.96
N PHE A 158 8.72 -4.92 -5.21
CA PHE A 158 10.16 -4.72 -5.40
C PHE A 158 10.93 -5.36 -4.24
N PRO A 159 12.08 -6.01 -4.50
CA PRO A 159 12.90 -6.60 -3.44
C PRO A 159 13.36 -5.55 -2.43
N ALA A 160 13.42 -5.95 -1.18
CA ALA A 160 13.87 -5.13 -0.07
C ALA A 160 14.76 -5.95 0.87
N ILE A 161 15.40 -5.25 1.81
CA ILE A 161 16.18 -5.87 2.87
C ILE A 161 15.76 -5.26 4.21
N ALA A 162 15.75 -6.06 5.27
CA ALA A 162 15.70 -5.56 6.63
C ALA A 162 17.07 -5.71 7.28
N ARG A 163 17.69 -4.59 7.63
CA ARG A 163 19.08 -4.55 8.10
C ARG A 163 19.16 -4.86 9.59
N ASN A 164 20.04 -5.78 9.94
CA ASN A 164 20.42 -6.03 11.32
C ASN A 164 21.66 -5.18 11.69
N GLU A 165 22.38 -5.50 12.78
CA GLU A 165 23.59 -4.74 13.14
C GLU A 165 24.67 -4.89 12.04
N PRO A 166 25.68 -3.99 12.01
CA PRO A 166 26.84 -4.18 11.15
C PRO A 166 27.42 -5.59 11.30
N ASP A 167 27.80 -6.19 10.17
CA ASP A 167 28.40 -7.53 10.08
C ASP A 167 27.46 -8.71 10.41
N GLU A 168 26.16 -8.47 10.56
CA GLU A 168 25.15 -9.52 10.73
C GLU A 168 24.43 -9.89 9.42
N PRO A 169 23.96 -11.14 9.29
CA PRO A 169 23.03 -11.51 8.22
C PRO A 169 21.81 -10.60 8.23
N PHE A 170 21.29 -10.21 7.06
CA PHE A 170 20.09 -9.39 6.94
C PHE A 170 18.91 -10.21 6.40
N TRP A 171 17.68 -9.78 6.70
CA TRP A 171 16.50 -10.37 6.09
C TRP A 171 16.41 -9.94 4.63
N GLN A 172 16.30 -10.91 3.72
CA GLN A 172 15.89 -10.63 2.34
C GLN A 172 14.36 -10.66 2.27
N GLU A 173 13.77 -9.63 1.67
CA GLU A 173 12.34 -9.51 1.51
C GLU A 173 12.01 -9.54 0.01
N THR A 174 11.11 -10.45 -0.38
CA THR A 174 10.64 -10.60 -1.75
C THR A 174 9.12 -10.40 -1.80
N PRO A 175 8.66 -9.15 -1.97
CA PRO A 175 7.24 -8.82 -2.04
C PRO A 175 6.65 -9.19 -3.40
N SER A 176 5.40 -9.62 -3.37
CA SER A 176 4.53 -9.84 -4.53
C SER A 176 3.15 -9.30 -4.20
N ALA A 177 2.40 -8.85 -5.20
CA ALA A 177 1.08 -8.28 -5.00
C ALA A 177 0.08 -8.88 -5.99
N ARG A 178 -1.19 -8.94 -5.59
CA ARG A 178 -2.32 -9.43 -6.39
C ARG A 178 -3.57 -8.64 -6.05
N ILE A 179 -4.53 -8.61 -6.98
CA ILE A 179 -5.85 -8.02 -6.74
C ILE A 179 -6.87 -9.15 -6.81
N ILE A 180 -7.65 -9.34 -5.75
CA ILE A 180 -8.61 -10.43 -5.60
C ILE A 180 -9.93 -9.84 -5.12
N GLY A 181 -10.97 -9.93 -5.94
CA GLY A 181 -12.30 -9.39 -5.61
C GLY A 181 -12.27 -7.89 -5.29
N ASP A 182 -11.61 -7.09 -6.12
CA ASP A 182 -11.45 -5.63 -5.96
C ASP A 182 -10.71 -5.17 -4.68
N GLU A 183 -9.96 -6.08 -4.06
CA GLU A 183 -9.11 -5.79 -2.92
C GLU A 183 -7.65 -6.09 -3.25
N LEU A 184 -6.76 -5.23 -2.74
CA LEU A 184 -5.32 -5.42 -2.84
C LEU A 184 -4.84 -6.43 -1.80
N PHE A 185 -4.05 -7.39 -2.26
CA PHE A 185 -3.33 -8.34 -1.43
C PHE A 185 -1.82 -8.17 -1.64
N LEU A 186 -1.07 -8.35 -0.57
CA LEU A 186 0.39 -8.32 -0.57
C LEU A 186 0.90 -9.62 0.05
N CYS A 187 1.87 -10.26 -0.59
CA CYS A 187 2.58 -11.42 -0.06
C CYS A 187 4.07 -11.09 0.01
N ILE A 188 4.67 -11.15 1.19
CA ILE A 188 6.09 -10.89 1.40
C ILE A 188 6.74 -12.16 1.91
N THR A 189 7.75 -12.64 1.17
CA THR A 189 8.61 -13.72 1.65
C THR A 189 9.85 -13.10 2.29
N HIS A 190 10.02 -13.36 3.58
CA HIS A 190 11.17 -12.96 4.39
C HIS A 190 12.09 -14.18 4.52
N SER A 191 13.36 -14.03 4.15
CA SER A 191 14.35 -15.10 4.25
C SER A 191 15.58 -14.64 5.00
N LEU A 192 16.03 -15.44 5.94
CA LEU A 192 17.23 -15.21 6.75
C LEU A 192 17.99 -16.53 6.87
N ALA A 193 19.31 -16.50 6.70
CA ALA A 193 20.14 -17.70 6.78
C ALA A 193 21.50 -17.40 7.40
N GLY A 194 22.02 -18.34 8.19
CA GLY A 194 23.29 -18.21 8.89
C GLY A 194 23.47 -19.22 10.02
N ARG A 195 24.47 -19.00 10.87
CA ARG A 195 24.70 -19.83 12.06
C ARG A 195 23.55 -19.72 13.06
N GLY A 196 23.21 -20.83 13.71
CA GLY A 196 22.09 -20.88 14.67
C GLY A 196 22.19 -19.82 15.77
N THR A 197 23.37 -19.64 16.38
CA THR A 197 23.59 -18.64 17.45
C THR A 197 23.36 -17.21 16.97
N THR A 198 23.86 -16.85 15.79
CA THR A 198 23.66 -15.53 15.19
C THR A 198 22.19 -15.27 14.86
N LEU A 199 21.51 -16.27 14.28
CA LEU A 199 20.10 -16.15 13.92
C LEU A 199 19.20 -16.02 15.14
N ARG A 200 19.51 -16.77 16.21
CA ARG A 200 18.80 -16.70 17.49
C ARG A 200 18.84 -15.28 18.07
N ASP A 201 20.04 -14.70 18.15
CA ASP A 201 20.24 -13.35 18.66
C ASP A 201 19.52 -12.28 17.81
N ILE A 202 19.44 -12.45 16.49
CA ILE A 202 18.67 -11.56 15.59
C ILE A 202 17.17 -11.65 15.89
N ILE A 203 16.64 -12.86 16.08
CA ILE A 203 15.21 -13.09 16.35
C ILE A 203 14.83 -12.56 17.72
N ASP A 204 15.65 -12.81 18.73
CA ASP A 204 15.39 -12.41 20.11
C ASP A 204 15.41 -10.87 20.29
N ARG A 205 16.13 -10.16 19.41
CA ARG A 205 16.06 -8.70 19.29
C ARG A 205 14.73 -8.17 18.72
N GLY A 206 13.87 -9.04 18.19
CA GLY A 206 12.53 -8.69 17.71
C GLY A 206 12.48 -8.10 16.31
N TRP A 207 13.52 -8.32 15.48
CA TRP A 207 13.62 -7.73 14.15
C TRP A 207 12.89 -8.53 13.06
N SER A 208 12.33 -9.69 13.38
CA SER A 208 11.63 -10.60 12.47
C SER A 208 10.17 -10.23 12.20
N GLY A 209 9.77 -8.98 12.43
CA GLY A 209 8.41 -8.51 12.21
C GLY A 209 7.99 -8.63 10.74
N ILE A 210 6.90 -9.35 10.50
CA ILE A 210 6.20 -9.40 9.19
C ILE A 210 5.03 -8.40 9.13
N CYS A 211 4.60 -7.90 10.29
CA CYS A 211 3.74 -6.73 10.42
C CYS A 211 4.05 -6.02 11.74
N ASN A 212 3.66 -4.74 11.81
CA ASN A 212 3.90 -3.90 12.99
C ASN A 212 3.34 -4.49 14.30
N HIS A 213 2.30 -5.31 14.24
CA HIS A 213 1.70 -5.95 15.42
C HIS A 213 2.49 -7.14 15.95
N LEU A 214 3.19 -7.86 15.07
CA LEU A 214 4.02 -9.01 15.45
C LEU A 214 5.47 -8.58 15.75
N ALA A 215 5.90 -7.41 15.28
CA ALA A 215 7.24 -6.87 15.54
C ALA A 215 7.44 -6.39 16.99
N GLY A 216 6.41 -5.79 17.61
CA GLY A 216 6.54 -5.06 18.88
C GLY A 216 6.09 -5.81 20.13
N ASP A 217 5.43 -6.94 20.00
CA ASP A 217 4.82 -7.64 21.14
C ASP A 217 5.61 -8.92 21.43
N ARG A 218 6.48 -8.88 22.45
CA ARG A 218 7.22 -10.06 22.95
C ARG A 218 6.30 -11.22 23.36
N PHE A 219 5.01 -10.97 23.58
CA PHE A 219 4.01 -11.98 23.91
C PHE A 219 3.25 -12.52 22.69
N ARG A 220 3.42 -11.91 21.50
CA ARG A 220 2.87 -12.38 20.21
C ARG A 220 3.97 -12.77 19.23
N SER A 221 5.13 -13.15 19.77
CA SER A 221 6.20 -13.78 19.00
C SER A 221 5.66 -14.99 18.25
N MET A 222 6.22 -15.23 17.06
CA MET A 222 5.90 -16.40 16.26
C MET A 222 6.32 -17.65 17.04
N PRO A 223 5.39 -18.53 17.46
CA PRO A 223 5.70 -19.66 18.32
C PRO A 223 6.76 -20.58 17.73
N GLU A 224 6.79 -20.69 16.41
CA GLU A 224 7.74 -21.52 15.64
C GLU A 224 9.19 -21.01 15.75
N LEU A 225 9.38 -19.78 16.23
CA LEU A 225 10.70 -19.19 16.42
C LEU A 225 11.12 -19.15 17.89
N LEU A 226 10.30 -19.60 18.84
CA LEU A 226 10.66 -19.61 20.26
C LEU A 226 11.66 -20.72 20.57
N GLU A 227 12.46 -20.53 21.63
CA GLU A 227 13.38 -21.57 22.09
C GLU A 227 12.59 -22.80 22.57
N PRO A 228 13.01 -24.02 22.18
CA PRO A 228 12.46 -25.24 22.75
C PRO A 228 12.78 -25.30 24.25
N GLY A 229 11.77 -25.62 25.06
CA GLY A 229 11.80 -25.41 26.51
C GLY A 229 12.97 -26.07 27.28
N GLU A 230 13.37 -25.38 28.37
CA GLU A 230 14.36 -25.70 29.42
C GLU A 230 15.01 -27.10 29.44
N TYR A 231 15.88 -27.42 28.49
CA TYR A 231 16.87 -28.49 28.66
C TYR A 231 18.20 -28.08 28.04
N GLU A 232 19.19 -27.88 28.91
CA GLU A 232 20.64 -27.77 28.69
C GLU A 232 21.10 -27.18 27.34
N SER A 233 21.67 -25.97 27.43
CA SER A 233 22.33 -25.18 26.37
C SER A 233 23.23 -25.99 25.43
N ASN A 234 22.62 -26.68 24.46
CA ASN A 234 23.30 -27.34 23.37
C ASN A 234 23.03 -26.51 22.12
N GLU A 235 24.09 -25.98 21.50
CA GLU A 235 23.99 -25.14 20.28
C GLU A 235 23.24 -25.83 19.13
N LEU A 236 23.09 -27.15 19.20
CA LEU A 236 22.34 -27.96 18.24
C LEU A 236 20.81 -27.86 18.39
N LEU A 237 20.27 -27.29 19.47
CA LEU A 237 18.84 -27.22 19.77
C LEU A 237 18.27 -25.78 19.73
N LEU A 238 18.96 -24.83 19.08
CA LEU A 238 18.51 -23.42 19.02
C LEU A 238 17.23 -23.21 18.19
N PHE A 239 16.89 -24.17 17.33
CA PHE A 239 15.72 -24.17 16.48
C PHE A 239 15.17 -25.60 16.39
N GLU A 240 13.86 -25.72 16.24
CA GLU A 240 13.23 -26.96 15.80
C GLU A 240 12.93 -26.86 14.30
N ASP A 241 13.24 -27.92 13.55
CA ASP A 241 12.85 -28.01 12.14
C ASP A 241 11.32 -27.92 12.04
N CYS A 242 10.83 -26.97 11.25
CA CYS A 242 9.41 -26.82 10.99
C CYS A 242 9.18 -26.53 9.51
N HIS A 243 8.13 -27.13 8.95
CA HIS A 243 7.77 -26.90 7.54
C HIS A 243 6.33 -26.41 7.47
N ASN A 244 6.16 -25.20 6.93
CA ASN A 244 4.86 -24.55 6.78
C ASN A 244 4.09 -24.39 8.10
N GLY A 245 4.77 -24.12 9.20
CA GLY A 245 4.19 -23.79 10.50
C GLY A 245 3.24 -22.59 10.36
N PRO A 246 1.92 -22.76 10.51
CA PRO A 246 0.96 -21.73 10.19
C PRO A 246 0.74 -20.78 11.36
N GLY A 247 0.69 -19.48 11.07
CA GLY A 247 0.31 -18.49 12.07
C GLY A 247 -0.53 -17.35 11.50
N SER A 248 -1.01 -16.49 12.39
CA SER A 248 -1.84 -15.35 12.01
C SER A 248 -1.72 -14.19 13.00
N CYS A 249 -1.93 -12.98 12.50
CA CYS A 249 -2.12 -11.80 13.33
C CYS A 249 -3.59 -11.70 13.75
N ASN A 250 -3.84 -11.44 15.02
CA ASN A 250 -5.18 -11.22 15.58
C ASN A 250 -5.63 -9.74 15.54
N VAL A 251 -4.79 -8.82 15.05
CA VAL A 251 -5.13 -7.39 14.94
C VAL A 251 -5.42 -6.98 13.50
N CYS A 252 -4.56 -7.36 12.56
CA CYS A 252 -4.72 -7.09 11.14
C CYS A 252 -4.99 -8.37 10.34
N LEU A 253 -5.41 -8.21 9.08
CA LEU A 253 -5.64 -9.32 8.15
C LEU A 253 -4.32 -9.83 7.57
N THR A 254 -3.50 -10.42 8.45
CA THR A 254 -2.24 -11.07 8.09
C THR A 254 -2.27 -12.53 8.53
N ASP A 255 -2.04 -13.44 7.60
CA ASP A 255 -1.71 -14.84 7.87
C ASP A 255 -0.27 -15.10 7.41
N TYR A 256 0.39 -16.12 7.96
CA TYR A 256 1.75 -16.47 7.55
C TYR A 256 2.02 -17.96 7.66
N ILE A 257 3.09 -18.39 7.00
CA ILE A 257 3.72 -19.69 7.19
C ILE A 257 5.20 -19.50 7.48
N THR A 258 5.71 -20.34 8.38
CA THR A 258 7.12 -20.37 8.78
C THR A 258 7.71 -21.71 8.37
N THR A 259 8.90 -21.66 7.77
CA THR A 259 9.73 -22.83 7.53
C THR A 259 11.09 -22.56 8.13
N VAL A 260 11.54 -23.44 9.01
CA VAL A 260 12.86 -23.44 9.64
C VAL A 260 13.49 -24.78 9.31
N GLU A 261 14.63 -24.75 8.66
CA GLU A 261 15.33 -25.98 8.26
C GLU A 261 16.84 -25.81 8.37
N ARG A 262 17.52 -26.89 8.74
CA ARG A 262 18.98 -26.97 8.67
C ARG A 262 19.44 -27.04 7.22
N ALA A 263 20.43 -26.23 6.86
CA ALA A 263 20.98 -26.18 5.50
C ALA A 263 22.44 -25.73 5.48
N GLU A 264 23.17 -26.10 4.43
CA GLU A 264 24.44 -25.45 4.09
C GLU A 264 24.15 -24.08 3.48
N VAL A 265 24.48 -23.02 4.22
CA VAL A 265 24.06 -21.65 3.87
C VAL A 265 25.25 -20.71 3.75
N HIS A 266 25.13 -19.73 2.85
CA HIS A 266 26.01 -18.57 2.82
C HIS A 266 25.45 -17.52 3.78
N GLU A 267 26.25 -17.09 4.76
CA GLU A 267 25.90 -15.93 5.56
C GLU A 267 25.95 -14.68 4.69
N ARG A 268 24.78 -14.17 4.31
CA ARG A 268 24.67 -12.94 3.53
C ARG A 268 24.85 -11.74 4.43
N ILE A 269 26.10 -11.34 4.58
CA ILE A 269 26.48 -10.15 5.31
C ILE A 269 26.82 -9.07 4.30
N GLN A 270 26.39 -7.84 4.57
CA GLN A 270 26.73 -6.71 3.73
C GLN A 270 28.15 -6.22 4.06
N ASP A 271 29.17 -7.02 3.73
CA ASP A 271 30.56 -6.55 3.81
C ASP A 271 30.77 -5.43 2.78
N ARG A 272 31.51 -4.38 3.17
CA ARG A 272 31.95 -3.30 2.27
C ARG A 272 32.73 -3.82 1.06
N LEU A 273 33.30 -5.02 1.16
CA LEU A 273 34.08 -5.67 0.11
C LEU A 273 33.27 -6.64 -0.76
N GLY A 274 32.00 -6.90 -0.44
CA GLY A 274 31.14 -7.80 -1.22
C GLY A 274 31.64 -9.25 -1.32
N GLN A 275 32.49 -9.68 -0.39
CA GLN A 275 33.00 -11.06 -0.38
C GLN A 275 31.94 -12.03 0.16
N GLU A 276 31.68 -13.10 -0.59
CA GLU A 276 30.88 -14.21 -0.10
C GLU A 276 31.66 -14.97 0.97
N ARG A 277 31.06 -15.12 2.15
CA ARG A 277 31.61 -15.98 3.21
C ARG A 277 31.51 -17.45 2.80
N PRO A 278 32.40 -18.32 3.32
CA PRO A 278 32.30 -19.76 3.08
C PRO A 278 30.96 -20.31 3.57
N LEU A 279 30.51 -21.39 2.93
CA LEU A 279 29.36 -22.18 3.38
C LEU A 279 29.55 -22.61 4.83
N VAL A 280 28.51 -22.40 5.63
CA VAL A 280 28.42 -22.88 7.01
C VAL A 280 27.25 -23.84 7.12
N ASP A 281 27.44 -24.89 7.91
CA ASP A 281 26.31 -25.68 8.42
C ASP A 281 25.53 -24.80 9.39
N GLY A 282 24.31 -24.44 9.01
CA GLY A 282 23.51 -23.45 9.70
C GLY A 282 22.01 -23.68 9.48
N TRP A 283 21.25 -22.62 9.63
CA TRP A 283 19.80 -22.65 9.48
C TRP A 283 19.34 -21.67 8.40
N SER A 284 18.23 -22.04 7.77
CA SER A 284 17.47 -21.22 6.84
C SER A 284 16.08 -21.01 7.44
N ILE A 285 15.69 -19.75 7.59
CA ILE A 285 14.39 -19.35 8.12
C ILE A 285 13.68 -18.58 7.02
N THR A 286 12.52 -19.10 6.63
CA THR A 286 11.65 -18.47 5.62
C THR A 286 10.27 -18.24 6.22
N ILE A 287 9.80 -17.00 6.15
CA ILE A 287 8.46 -16.60 6.60
C ILE A 287 7.75 -16.00 5.40
N THR A 288 6.64 -16.61 4.97
CA THR A 288 5.80 -16.04 3.91
C THR A 288 4.54 -15.47 4.54
N ALA A 289 4.43 -14.14 4.53
CA ALA A 289 3.33 -13.40 5.10
C ALA A 289 2.35 -12.95 4.00
N TYR A 290 1.06 -13.15 4.23
CA TYR A 290 -0.05 -12.83 3.34
C TYR A 290 -0.92 -11.76 3.99
N HIS A 291 -1.05 -10.61 3.36
CA HIS A 291 -1.77 -9.45 3.86
C HIS A 291 -2.95 -9.10 2.94
N GLN A 292 -4.14 -8.94 3.52
CA GLN A 292 -5.28 -8.33 2.84
C GLN A 292 -5.32 -6.83 3.18
N VAL A 293 -4.82 -6.01 2.25
CA VAL A 293 -4.68 -4.56 2.41
C VAL A 293 -6.04 -3.84 2.28
N GLY A 294 -6.93 -4.40 1.46
CA GLY A 294 -8.29 -3.89 1.23
C GLY A 294 -8.44 -3.09 -0.07
N GLN A 295 -9.51 -2.32 -0.19
CA GLN A 295 -9.85 -1.63 -1.44
C GLN A 295 -8.97 -0.39 -1.73
N CYS A 296 -8.29 0.14 -0.70
CA CYS A 296 -7.41 1.32 -0.81
C CYS A 296 -8.12 2.56 -1.39
N ARG A 297 -9.41 2.72 -1.08
CA ARG A 297 -10.26 3.84 -1.53
C ARG A 297 -10.48 4.90 -0.48
N ASP A 298 -10.41 4.52 0.79
CA ASP A 298 -10.46 5.39 1.96
C ASP A 298 -9.27 5.06 2.88
N PRO A 299 -8.43 6.02 3.28
CA PRO A 299 -7.37 5.73 4.25
C PRO A 299 -7.90 5.41 5.66
N GLU A 300 -9.16 5.74 5.96
CA GLU A 300 -9.83 5.38 7.21
C GLU A 300 -10.50 4.00 7.15
N ASP A 301 -10.39 3.29 6.01
CA ASP A 301 -10.79 1.89 5.92
C ASP A 301 -10.04 1.06 6.97
N TRP A 302 -10.78 0.31 7.77
CA TRP A 302 -10.22 -0.38 8.93
C TRP A 302 -9.14 -1.39 8.55
N LYS A 303 -9.20 -2.01 7.35
CA LYS A 303 -8.18 -2.96 6.89
C LYS A 303 -6.86 -2.24 6.67
N TRP A 304 -6.90 -1.10 5.99
CA TRP A 304 -5.73 -0.24 5.80
C TRP A 304 -5.24 0.32 7.14
N ALA A 305 -6.13 0.91 7.94
CA ALA A 305 -5.79 1.54 9.21
C ALA A 305 -5.11 0.56 10.18
N ARG A 306 -5.63 -0.67 10.32
CA ARG A 306 -4.97 -1.72 11.10
C ARG A 306 -3.67 -2.17 10.45
N PHE A 307 -3.64 -2.35 9.13
CA PHE A 307 -2.43 -2.80 8.43
C PHE A 307 -1.20 -1.90 8.68
N ILE A 308 -1.37 -0.59 8.80
CA ILE A 308 -0.29 0.37 9.07
C ILE A 308 -0.08 0.71 10.55
N GLU A 309 -0.95 0.24 11.44
CA GLU A 309 -0.93 0.65 12.85
C GLU A 309 0.37 0.22 13.53
N TYR A 310 1.09 1.18 14.10
CA TYR A 310 2.33 0.94 14.81
C TYR A 310 2.07 0.96 16.34
N PRO A 311 2.46 -0.08 17.10
CA PRO A 311 2.05 -0.29 18.49
C PRO A 311 2.20 0.92 19.45
N PRO A 312 3.30 1.70 19.47
CA PRO A 312 3.42 2.82 20.39
C PRO A 312 2.50 4.01 20.07
N TYR A 313 1.86 4.04 18.89
CA TYR A 313 0.87 5.07 18.54
C TYR A 313 -0.59 4.61 18.74
N ARG A 314 -0.81 3.39 19.22
CA ARG A 314 -2.15 2.83 19.52
C ARG A 314 -2.97 3.70 20.48
N PHE A 315 -2.31 4.44 21.38
CA PHE A 315 -2.96 5.34 22.32
C PHE A 315 -3.49 6.65 21.69
N LEU A 316 -2.95 7.05 20.54
CA LEU A 316 -3.35 8.29 19.85
C LEU A 316 -4.55 8.07 18.91
N LEU A 317 -4.73 6.85 18.42
CA LEU A 317 -5.87 6.44 17.61
C LEU A 317 -7.02 6.00 18.53
N GLN A 318 -7.60 6.94 19.29
CA GLN A 318 -8.79 6.74 20.13
C GLN A 318 -10.08 6.58 19.30
N GLY A 319 -10.06 5.72 18.28
CA GLY A 319 -11.23 5.33 17.50
C GLY A 319 -11.68 3.91 17.83
N PRO A 320 -12.96 3.56 17.60
CA PRO A 320 -13.47 2.20 17.70
C PRO A 320 -13.01 1.37 16.50
N PHE A 321 -11.70 1.33 16.24
CA PHE A 321 -11.18 0.48 15.17
C PHE A 321 -11.49 -0.97 15.54
N LYS A 322 -12.14 -1.69 14.63
CA LYS A 322 -12.38 -3.12 14.83
C LYS A 322 -11.05 -3.85 14.72
N GLU A 323 -10.78 -4.74 15.66
CA GLU A 323 -9.71 -5.74 15.49
C GLU A 323 -10.15 -6.76 14.42
N ARG A 324 -9.26 -7.67 14.03
CA ARG A 324 -9.62 -8.78 13.15
C ARG A 324 -10.80 -9.54 13.76
N ASP A 325 -11.92 -9.55 13.04
CA ASP A 325 -13.05 -10.38 13.41
C ASP A 325 -12.72 -11.84 13.07
N MET A 326 -12.41 -12.64 14.09
CA MET A 326 -11.98 -14.03 13.93
C MET A 326 -13.11 -14.94 13.44
N ALA A 327 -14.37 -14.52 13.51
CA ALA A 327 -15.49 -15.26 12.95
C ALA A 327 -15.61 -15.02 11.43
N LEU A 328 -15.38 -13.78 10.99
CA LEU A 328 -15.41 -13.42 9.56
C LEU A 328 -14.10 -13.74 8.83
N HIS A 329 -12.98 -13.68 9.55
CA HIS A 329 -11.63 -13.86 9.03
C HIS A 329 -10.85 -14.81 9.95
N PRO A 330 -11.19 -16.12 9.98
CA PRO A 330 -10.46 -17.07 10.81
C PRO A 330 -8.98 -17.18 10.37
N PRO A 331 -8.07 -17.68 11.24
CA PRO A 331 -6.68 -17.94 10.88
C PRO A 331 -6.56 -18.74 9.59
N GLY A 332 -5.69 -18.31 8.68
CA GLY A 332 -5.45 -18.96 7.39
C GLY A 332 -6.37 -18.51 6.25
N ALA A 333 -7.49 -17.81 6.53
CA ALA A 333 -8.43 -17.36 5.50
C ALA A 333 -7.79 -16.42 4.46
N ILE A 334 -6.82 -15.59 4.86
CA ILE A 334 -6.13 -14.65 3.96
C ILE A 334 -5.20 -15.40 3.02
N ARG A 335 -4.46 -16.38 3.56
CA ARG A 335 -3.61 -17.27 2.76
C ARG A 335 -4.44 -18.08 1.75
N GLU A 336 -5.53 -18.68 2.21
CA GLU A 336 -6.42 -19.47 1.35
C GLU A 336 -6.98 -18.63 0.19
N ARG A 337 -7.44 -17.40 0.47
CA ARG A 337 -7.90 -16.47 -0.58
C ARG A 337 -6.79 -16.15 -1.57
N TRP A 338 -5.55 -15.98 -1.10
CA TRP A 338 -4.40 -15.72 -1.96
C TRP A 338 -4.09 -16.89 -2.90
N GLU A 339 -4.12 -18.12 -2.38
CA GLU A 339 -3.81 -19.35 -3.13
C GLU A 339 -4.90 -19.71 -4.15
N THR A 340 -6.16 -19.57 -3.77
CA THR A 340 -7.32 -19.88 -4.62
C THR A 340 -7.68 -18.78 -5.62
N GLY A 341 -7.05 -17.61 -5.51
CA GLY A 341 -7.40 -16.44 -6.32
C GLY A 341 -8.81 -15.91 -6.05
N GLY A 342 -9.38 -16.20 -4.88
CA GLY A 342 -10.75 -15.81 -4.52
C GLY A 342 -11.85 -16.67 -5.13
N LEU A 343 -11.52 -17.81 -5.74
CA LEU A 343 -12.50 -18.85 -6.05
C LEU A 343 -12.88 -19.53 -4.73
N SER A 344 -13.98 -19.08 -4.11
CA SER A 344 -14.57 -19.78 -2.98
C SER A 344 -14.99 -21.18 -3.42
N VAL A 345 -14.50 -22.21 -2.71
CA VAL A 345 -14.96 -23.60 -2.85
C VAL A 345 -16.41 -23.73 -2.42
#